data_AF-A0A561QJ77-F1
#
_entry.id   AF-A0A561QJ77-F1
#
_cell.length_a   1.000
_cell.length_b   1.000
_cell.length_c   1.000
_cell.angle_alpha   90.00
_cell.angle_beta   90.00
_cell.angle_gamma   90.00
#
_symmetry.space_group_name_H-M   'P 1'
#
loop_
_entity.id
_entity.type
_entity.pdbx_description
1 polymer ?
#
loop_
_entity_poly.entity_id
_entity_poly.type
_entity_poly.pdbx_seq_one_letter_code
_entity_poly.pdbx_strand_id
1 'polypeptide(L)'
;MTEDEEDLGFILFASHEGDWPPPGPNDCVFNGFPYDPSLLETPEARFVADHKGREWSADFTYTDEEMTVLIDMDTGWTFELKSNAGGNSWTARKGEETLSGTGQFL
;
A
#
# COMPACT_ATOMS: atom_id res chain seq x y z
N MET A 1 -0.39 2.35 23.91
CA MET A 1 -0.20 1.35 22.86
C MET A 1 -1.38 0.41 22.98
N THR A 2 -2.43 0.72 22.23
CA THR A 2 -3.68 -0.05 22.19
C THR A 2 -3.63 -0.94 20.95
N GLU A 3 -3.95 -2.21 21.14
CA GLU A 3 -3.77 -3.35 20.23
C GLU A 3 -4.72 -3.38 19.01
N ASP A 4 -4.99 -2.24 18.37
CA ASP A 4 -5.94 -2.16 17.24
C ASP A 4 -5.44 -1.21 16.14
N GLU A 5 -4.21 -1.39 15.65
CA GLU A 5 -3.77 -0.68 14.43
C GLU A 5 -4.08 -1.56 13.21
N GLU A 6 -5.18 -1.21 12.54
CA GLU A 6 -5.78 -1.91 11.41
C GLU A 6 -4.86 -1.92 10.19
N ASP A 7 -4.17 -3.04 9.96
CA ASP A 7 -3.29 -3.21 8.82
C ASP A 7 -4.09 -3.51 7.55
N LEU A 8 -4.27 -2.51 6.69
CA LEU A 8 -5.00 -2.64 5.42
C LEU A 8 -4.08 -2.34 4.23
N GLY A 9 -2.93 -2.99 4.14
CA GLY A 9 -2.10 -2.91 2.93
C GLY A 9 -0.63 -3.09 3.21
N PHE A 10 -0.03 -4.10 2.56
CA PHE A 10 1.41 -4.24 2.48
C PHE A 10 1.78 -4.35 1.00
N ILE A 11 2.98 -3.90 0.65
CA ILE A 11 3.57 -4.10 -0.67
C ILE A 11 4.80 -4.98 -0.47
N LEU A 12 4.84 -6.13 -1.15
CA LEU A 12 6.00 -7.03 -1.14
C LEU A 12 6.77 -6.84 -2.44
N PHE A 13 8.09 -6.68 -2.36
CA PHE A 13 8.92 -6.54 -3.56
C PHE A 13 9.47 -7.90 -4.00
N ALA A 14 9.22 -8.28 -5.24
CA ALA A 14 9.58 -9.61 -5.74
C ALA A 14 11.09 -9.77 -6.01
N SER A 15 11.82 -8.65 -6.17
CA SER A 15 13.21 -8.64 -6.63
C SER A 15 14.24 -8.22 -5.59
N HIS A 16 13.82 -7.75 -4.41
CA HIS A 16 14.72 -7.23 -3.39
C HIS A 16 14.53 -7.98 -2.06
N GLU A 17 15.27 -9.07 -1.89
CA GLU A 17 15.47 -9.67 -0.57
C GLU A 17 16.41 -8.79 0.26
N GLY A 18 15.90 -8.14 1.30
CA GLY A 18 16.68 -7.58 2.41
C GLY A 18 17.09 -6.10 2.31
N ASP A 19 17.04 -5.47 1.13
CA ASP A 19 17.30 -4.04 0.94
C ASP A 19 16.10 -3.35 0.28
N TRP A 20 15.86 -2.07 0.61
CA TRP A 20 14.81 -1.29 -0.05
C TRP A 20 15.12 -1.06 -1.53
N PRO A 21 14.11 -1.06 -2.42
CA PRO A 21 14.30 -0.70 -3.82
C PRO A 21 14.92 0.70 -3.99
N PRO A 22 15.71 0.92 -5.05
CA PRO A 22 16.17 2.27 -5.39
C PRO A 22 14.98 3.18 -5.76
N PRO A 23 15.14 4.52 -5.66
CA PRO A 23 14.15 5.47 -6.19
C PRO A 23 13.84 5.20 -7.67
N GLY A 24 12.57 5.34 -8.06
CA GLY A 24 12.07 5.09 -9.42
C GLY A 24 11.19 3.83 -9.53
N PRO A 25 10.95 3.35 -10.77
CA PRO A 25 10.02 2.25 -11.02
C PRO A 25 10.63 0.89 -10.62
N ASN A 26 9.88 0.13 -9.83
CA ASN A 26 10.25 -1.19 -9.36
C ASN A 26 9.06 -2.15 -9.41
N ASP A 27 9.31 -3.42 -9.72
CA ASP A 27 8.27 -4.44 -9.71
C ASP A 27 7.92 -4.85 -8.27
N CYS A 28 6.63 -4.93 -7.99
CA CYS A 28 6.10 -5.26 -6.67
C CYS A 28 4.88 -6.15 -6.78
N VAL A 29 4.60 -6.89 -5.71
CA VAL A 29 3.35 -7.62 -5.51
C VAL A 29 2.57 -6.88 -4.44
N PHE A 30 1.37 -6.41 -4.81
CA PHE A 30 0.47 -5.82 -3.83
C PHE A 30 -0.08 -6.92 -2.93
N ASN A 31 0.10 -6.81 -1.62
CA ASN A 31 -0.33 -7.83 -0.67
C ASN A 31 -0.85 -7.20 0.62
N GLY A 32 -2.16 -6.98 0.74
CA GLY A 32 -2.76 -6.58 2.01
C GLY A 32 -3.66 -7.67 2.59
N PHE A 33 -3.88 -7.63 3.91
CA PHE A 33 -4.91 -8.42 4.55
C PHE A 33 -5.47 -7.68 5.76
N PRO A 34 -6.78 -7.41 5.83
CA PRO A 34 -7.39 -6.86 7.05
C PRO A 34 -7.17 -7.83 8.20
N TYR A 35 -6.51 -7.36 9.26
CA TYR A 35 -6.32 -8.18 10.46
C TYR A 35 -7.65 -8.49 11.16
N ASP A 36 -8.62 -7.55 11.12
CA ASP A 36 -9.97 -7.75 11.66
C ASP A 36 -10.93 -8.30 10.59
N PRO A 37 -11.52 -9.49 10.80
CA PRO A 37 -12.56 -10.05 9.94
C PRO A 37 -13.79 -9.15 9.76
N SER A 38 -14.07 -8.25 10.71
CA SER A 38 -15.19 -7.29 10.63
C SER A 38 -14.99 -6.27 9.50
N LEU A 39 -13.72 -6.01 9.13
CA LEU A 39 -13.37 -5.07 8.07
C LEU A 39 -13.52 -5.68 6.68
N LEU A 40 -13.65 -7.01 6.53
CA LEU A 40 -13.75 -7.69 5.23
C LEU A 40 -14.89 -7.16 4.34
N GLU A 41 -15.91 -6.55 4.93
CA GLU A 41 -17.05 -6.00 4.20
C GLU A 41 -16.90 -4.52 3.82
N THR A 42 -15.85 -3.83 4.27
CA THR A 42 -15.63 -2.40 3.94
C THR A 42 -15.06 -2.24 2.51
N PRO A 43 -15.29 -1.07 1.87
CA PRO A 43 -14.70 -0.77 0.56
C PRO A 43 -13.17 -0.90 0.54
N GLU A 44 -12.50 -0.52 1.62
CA GLU A 44 -11.04 -0.59 1.78
C GLU A 44 -10.54 -2.03 1.76
N ALA A 45 -11.17 -2.92 2.54
CA ALA A 45 -10.79 -4.32 2.56
C ALA A 45 -11.08 -5.03 1.25
N ARG A 46 -12.20 -4.68 0.58
CA ARG A 46 -12.50 -5.19 -0.77
C ARG A 46 -11.47 -4.72 -1.78
N PHE A 47 -11.10 -3.44 -1.76
CA PHE A 47 -10.03 -2.91 -2.59
C PHE A 47 -8.73 -3.69 -2.38
N VAL A 48 -8.32 -3.89 -1.12
CA VAL A 48 -7.12 -4.65 -0.80
C VAL A 48 -7.20 -6.11 -1.30
N ALA A 49 -8.33 -6.78 -1.09
CA ALA A 49 -8.56 -8.16 -1.50
C ALA A 49 -8.55 -8.32 -3.04
N ASP A 50 -9.15 -7.39 -3.77
CA ASP A 50 -9.25 -7.40 -5.23
C ASP A 50 -7.89 -7.22 -5.92
N HIS A 51 -6.94 -6.55 -5.26
CA HIS A 51 -5.61 -6.28 -5.79
C HIS A 51 -4.52 -7.18 -5.17
N LYS A 52 -4.87 -8.00 -4.18
CA LYS A 52 -3.95 -8.92 -3.50
C LYS A 52 -3.33 -9.93 -4.46
N GLY A 53 -2.01 -10.11 -4.34
CA GLY A 53 -1.23 -11.07 -5.11
C GLY A 53 -1.03 -10.67 -6.57
N ARG A 54 -1.49 -9.47 -6.98
CA ARG A 54 -1.25 -8.93 -8.32
C ARG A 54 0.10 -8.23 -8.35
N GLU A 55 0.82 -8.46 -9.45
CA GLU A 55 2.08 -7.77 -9.75
C GLU A 55 1.78 -6.39 -10.34
N TRP A 56 2.54 -5.40 -9.89
CA TRP A 56 2.45 -4.01 -10.30
C TRP A 56 3.84 -3.41 -10.47
N SER A 57 3.94 -2.37 -11.30
CA SER A 57 5.08 -1.47 -11.26
C SER A 57 4.76 -0.32 -10.30
N ALA A 58 5.65 -0.09 -9.35
CA ALA A 58 5.52 0.93 -8.31
C ALA A 58 6.67 1.93 -8.42
N ASP A 59 6.36 3.22 -8.40
CA ASP A 59 7.34 4.30 -8.39
C ASP A 59 7.70 4.70 -6.95
N PHE A 60 9.00 4.62 -6.63
CA PHE A 60 9.55 4.94 -5.32
C PHE A 60 10.13 6.34 -5.28
N THR A 61 9.73 7.12 -4.29
CA THR A 61 10.36 8.39 -3.96
C THR A 61 10.84 8.36 -2.52
N TYR A 62 12.09 8.77 -2.31
CA TYR A 62 12.71 8.88 -1.00
C TYR A 62 13.15 10.30 -0.74
N THR A 63 12.89 10.77 0.47
CA THR A 63 13.40 12.01 1.05
C THR A 63 13.98 11.72 2.43
N ASP A 64 14.63 12.70 3.05
CA ASP A 64 15.19 12.55 4.40
C ASP A 64 14.11 12.26 5.47
N GLU A 65 12.85 12.63 5.21
CA GLU A 65 11.76 12.57 6.19
C GLU A 65 10.67 11.56 5.81
N GLU A 66 10.63 11.13 4.55
CA GLU A 66 9.51 10.43 3.98
C GLU A 66 9.89 9.52 2.81
N MET A 67 9.22 8.37 2.73
CA MET A 67 9.14 7.52 1.55
C MET A 67 7.71 7.52 1.01
N THR A 68 7.58 7.57 -0.32
CA THR A 68 6.32 7.44 -1.03
C THR A 68 6.42 6.35 -2.08
N VAL A 69 5.38 5.53 -2.18
CA VAL A 69 5.19 4.50 -3.20
C VAL A 69 3.92 4.81 -3.97
N LEU A 70 4.02 4.90 -5.29
CA LEU A 70 2.88 5.16 -6.17
C LEU A 70 2.68 3.99 -7.12
N ILE A 71 1.44 3.53 -7.28
CA ILE A 71 1.05 2.48 -8.23
C ILE A 71 -0.11 2.99 -9.07
N ASP A 72 0.10 3.08 -10.38
CA ASP A 72 -0.99 3.28 -11.33
C ASP A 72 -1.55 1.92 -11.78
N MET A 73 -2.75 1.61 -11.32
CA MET A 73 -3.39 0.30 -11.55
C MET A 73 -4.18 0.28 -12.86
N ASP A 74 -4.16 -0.87 -13.55
CA ASP A 74 -4.91 -1.10 -14.79
C ASP A 74 -6.43 -1.01 -14.61
N THR A 75 -6.89 -1.09 -13.36
CA THR A 75 -8.28 -0.94 -12.93
C THR A 75 -8.74 0.53 -12.89
N GLY A 76 -7.85 1.48 -13.19
CA GLY A 76 -8.08 2.92 -13.13
C GLY A 76 -7.97 3.51 -11.72
N TRP A 77 -7.47 2.74 -10.76
CA TRP A 77 -7.09 3.22 -9.44
C TRP A 77 -5.64 3.70 -9.44
N THR A 78 -5.37 4.75 -8.67
CA THR A 78 -4.01 5.13 -8.28
C THR A 78 -3.87 4.88 -6.79
N PHE A 79 -2.91 4.05 -6.40
CA PHE A 79 -2.60 3.73 -5.01
C PHE A 79 -1.32 4.46 -4.59
N GLU A 80 -1.38 5.14 -3.46
CA GLU A 80 -0.25 5.83 -2.83
C GLU A 80 -0.06 5.27 -1.42
N LEU A 81 1.17 4.92 -1.06
CA LEU A 81 1.58 4.56 0.30
C LEU A 81 2.69 5.52 0.74
N LYS A 82 2.56 6.05 1.95
CA LYS A 82 3.42 7.07 2.52
C LYS A 82 3.92 6.60 3.87
N SER A 83 5.24 6.66 4.07
CA SER A 83 5.92 6.32 5.32
C SER A 83 6.71 7.52 5.80
N ASN A 84 6.47 7.98 7.03
CA ASN A 84 7.23 9.05 7.64
C ASN A 84 7.26 8.90 9.18
N ALA A 85 7.81 9.90 9.88
CA ALA A 85 7.89 9.89 11.35
C ALA A 85 6.53 9.77 12.07
N GLY A 86 5.42 10.07 11.38
CA GLY A 86 4.05 9.92 11.88
C GLY A 86 3.43 8.54 11.66
N GLY A 87 4.14 7.62 11.00
CA GLY A 87 3.67 6.28 10.69
C GLY A 87 3.48 6.06 9.19
N ASN A 88 2.65 5.08 8.87
CA ASN A 88 2.45 4.58 7.51
C ASN A 88 0.97 4.70 7.14
N SER A 89 0.66 5.34 6.02
CA SER A 89 -0.71 5.48 5.53
C SER A 89 -0.79 5.27 4.04
N TRP A 90 -1.94 4.79 3.58
CA TRP A 90 -2.21 4.62 2.15
C TRP A 90 -3.48 5.34 1.72
N THR A 91 -3.56 5.63 0.43
CA THR A 91 -4.73 6.19 -0.23
C THR A 91 -4.88 5.55 -1.61
N ALA A 92 -6.09 5.11 -1.96
CA ALA A 92 -6.45 4.72 -3.31
C ALA A 92 -7.45 5.72 -3.90
N ARG A 93 -7.23 6.18 -5.13
CA ARG A 93 -8.11 7.14 -5.81
C ARG A 93 -8.57 6.64 -7.17
N LYS A 94 -9.85 6.84 -7.49
CA LYS A 94 -10.42 6.57 -8.82
C LYS A 94 -11.51 7.60 -9.14
N GLY A 95 -11.17 8.59 -9.97
CA GLY A 95 -12.05 9.73 -10.22
C GLY A 95 -12.28 10.54 -8.94
N GLU A 96 -13.53 10.65 -8.50
CA GLU A 96 -13.90 11.33 -7.24
C GLU A 96 -13.87 10.39 -6.02
N GLU A 97 -13.73 9.08 -6.23
CA GLU A 97 -13.68 8.10 -5.16
C GLU A 97 -12.29 8.07 -4.51
N THR A 98 -12.26 8.09 -3.18
CA THR A 98 -11.03 8.01 -2.39
C THR A 98 -11.23 7.04 -1.23
N LEU A 99 -10.34 6.06 -1.11
CA LEU A 99 -10.23 5.13 -0.01
C LEU A 99 -8.91 5.39 0.71
N SER A 100 -8.86 5.20 2.02
CA SER A 100 -7.65 5.42 2.80
C SER A 100 -7.59 4.49 4.01
N GLY A 101 -6.38 4.20 4.47
CA GLY A 101 -6.17 3.43 5.68
C GLY A 101 -4.73 3.52 6.16
N THR A 102 -4.43 2.74 7.19
CA THR A 102 -3.07 2.56 7.70
C THR A 102 -2.40 1.44 6.89
N GLY A 103 -1.14 1.64 6.54
CA GLY A 103 -0.33 0.63 5.83
C GLY A 103 0.83 0.17 6.69
N GLN A 104 1.53 -0.89 6.29
CA GLN A 104 2.79 -1.27 6.90
C GLN A 104 3.77 -1.76 5.84
N PHE A 105 5.05 -1.64 6.15
CA PHE A 105 6.15 -2.21 5.36
C PHE A 105 6.76 -3.37 6.13
N LEU A 106 6.98 -4.49 5.46
CA LEU A 106 7.61 -5.69 6.00
C LEU A 106 8.85 -6.05 5.18
#